data_AF-A0A9X8CMS8-F1
#
_entry.id   AF-A0A9X8CMS8-F1
#
_cell.length_a   1.000
_cell.length_b   1.000
_cell.length_c   1.000
_cell.angle_alpha   90.00
_cell.angle_beta   90.00
_cell.angle_gamma   90.00
#
_symmetry.space_group_name_H-M   'P 1'
#
loop_
_entity.id
_entity.type
_entity.pdbx_description
1 polymer ?
#
loop_
_entity_poly.entity_id
_entity_poly.type
_entity_poly.pdbx_seq_one_letter_code
_entity_poly.pdbx_strand_id
1 'polypeptide(L)'
;MRHFGTSVRRSADQLHLTRENYIERRKDGSLIFSFLPMDEDEIEKHAKGCLYNFDLNMRYFESLSRDAFDRWLEGWLNLHNSFSEIDDIRPYKGVQGEYIMVLDEYKQVYCGCTNNIKRRIETHWNKKMPFDRLVFGSYEYSKLSIDSFRRLDTTRIFLNVDHSKRKTDSDEMYEMEKEEFARTDDKYMLNRTGFGLRGYEVSIAPSNRMQGLGHNN
;
A
#
# COMPACT_ATOMS: atom_id res chain seq x y z
N MET A 1 19.88 -8.80 9.03
CA MET A 1 19.77 -7.58 8.22
C MET A 1 18.99 -6.50 8.97
N ARG A 2 19.33 -5.22 8.77
CA ARG A 2 18.57 -4.06 9.28
C ARG A 2 17.89 -3.35 8.11
N HIS A 3 16.71 -2.78 8.36
CA HIS A 3 15.97 -1.98 7.37
C HIS A 3 15.19 -0.91 8.11
N PHE A 4 15.38 0.36 7.77
CA PHE A 4 14.92 1.53 8.53
C PHE A 4 15.19 1.42 10.05
N GLY A 5 16.45 1.19 10.41
CA GLY A 5 16.90 1.05 11.80
C GLY A 5 16.39 -0.16 12.61
N THR A 6 15.45 -0.96 12.09
CA THR A 6 14.84 -2.09 12.81
C THR A 6 15.36 -3.45 12.32
N SER A 7 15.40 -4.48 13.17
CA SER A 7 15.87 -5.82 12.76
C SER A 7 14.81 -6.55 11.94
N VAL A 8 15.23 -7.24 10.88
CA VAL A 8 14.36 -8.13 10.08
C VAL A 8 14.55 -9.57 10.54
N ARG A 9 13.45 -10.26 10.91
CA ARG A 9 13.46 -11.64 11.47
C ARG A 9 12.78 -12.68 10.57
N ARG A 10 12.38 -12.32 9.34
CA ARG A 10 11.78 -13.28 8.38
C ARG A 10 12.85 -13.84 7.45
N SER A 11 12.57 -15.01 6.86
CA SER A 11 13.38 -15.60 5.79
C SER A 11 13.38 -14.70 4.55
N ALA A 12 14.45 -14.75 3.75
CA ALA A 12 14.68 -13.80 2.66
C ALA A 12 13.56 -13.78 1.61
N ASP A 13 12.95 -14.93 1.33
CA ASP A 13 11.81 -15.16 0.43
C ASP A 13 10.50 -14.48 0.89
N GLN A 14 10.43 -14.01 2.13
CA GLN A 14 9.27 -13.32 2.70
C GLN A 14 9.45 -11.81 2.82
N LEU A 15 10.56 -11.28 2.30
CA LEU A 15 10.94 -9.88 2.47
C LEU A 15 10.56 -8.97 1.31
N HIS A 16 10.26 -9.56 0.16
CA HIS A 16 9.69 -8.91 -1.02
C HIS A 16 8.38 -9.59 -1.41
N LEU A 17 7.46 -8.82 -1.96
CA LEU A 17 6.25 -9.34 -2.56
C LEU A 17 6.62 -10.12 -3.82
N THR A 18 6.11 -11.34 -3.92
CA THR A 18 6.22 -12.20 -5.10
C THR A 18 4.87 -12.79 -5.42
N ARG A 19 4.72 -13.30 -6.64
CA ARG A 19 3.49 -13.97 -7.05
C ARG A 19 3.21 -15.19 -6.16
N GLU A 20 4.25 -15.92 -5.79
CA GLU A 20 4.21 -17.13 -4.98
C GLU A 20 3.80 -16.85 -3.53
N ASN A 21 4.18 -15.69 -2.98
CA ASN A 21 3.87 -15.31 -1.61
C ASN A 21 2.70 -14.32 -1.46
N TYR A 22 2.02 -13.97 -2.57
CA TYR A 22 0.90 -13.02 -2.56
C TYR A 22 -0.32 -13.58 -1.82
N ILE A 23 -0.70 -14.83 -2.10
CA ILE A 23 -1.76 -15.53 -1.36
C ILE A 23 -1.14 -16.19 -0.13
N GLU A 24 -1.28 -15.54 1.02
CA GLU A 24 -0.73 -16.04 2.26
C GLU A 24 -1.58 -17.13 2.91
N ARG A 25 -0.88 -18.10 3.50
CA ARG A 25 -1.45 -19.18 4.30
C ARG A 25 -0.92 -19.12 5.73
N ARG A 26 -1.68 -19.72 6.65
CA ARG A 26 -1.20 -20.05 7.99
C ARG A 26 -0.18 -21.19 7.92
N LYS A 27 0.49 -21.47 9.04
CA LYS A 27 1.49 -22.54 9.13
C LYS A 27 0.90 -23.93 8.86
N ASP A 28 -0.38 -24.12 9.14
CA ASP A 28 -1.14 -25.35 8.86
C ASP A 28 -1.64 -25.44 7.41
N GLY A 29 -1.29 -24.48 6.54
CA GLY A 29 -1.73 -24.43 5.15
C GLY A 29 -3.09 -23.78 4.91
N SER A 30 -3.85 -23.47 5.97
CA SER A 30 -5.17 -22.83 5.85
C SER A 30 -5.09 -21.40 5.34
N LEU A 31 -6.08 -20.99 4.55
CA LEU A 31 -6.26 -19.61 4.12
C LEU A 31 -6.73 -18.73 5.29
N ILE A 32 -6.35 -17.45 5.24
CA ILE A 32 -6.73 -16.44 6.23
C ILE A 32 -7.98 -15.73 5.70
N PHE A 33 -9.07 -15.68 6.47
CA PHE A 33 -10.31 -15.00 6.08
C PHE A 33 -10.64 -13.88 7.06
N SER A 34 -11.26 -12.80 6.59
CA SER A 34 -11.87 -11.76 7.43
C SER A 34 -13.33 -12.06 7.72
N PHE A 35 -14.03 -12.65 6.76
CA PHE A 35 -15.42 -13.06 6.86
C PHE A 35 -15.52 -14.59 6.97
N LEU A 36 -16.68 -15.14 6.61
CA LEU A 36 -16.89 -16.59 6.58
C LEU A 36 -16.04 -17.23 5.46
N PRO A 37 -15.51 -18.45 5.69
CA PRO A 37 -14.79 -19.19 4.66
C PRO A 37 -15.69 -19.47 3.46
N MET A 38 -15.09 -19.40 2.28
CA MET A 38 -15.67 -19.82 1.00
C MET A 38 -15.66 -21.34 0.86
N ASP A 39 -16.51 -21.90 0.00
CA ASP A 39 -16.40 -23.29 -0.42
C ASP A 39 -15.18 -23.53 -1.35
N GLU A 40 -14.89 -24.79 -1.69
CA GLU A 40 -13.69 -25.13 -2.48
C GLU A 40 -13.70 -24.51 -3.89
N ASP A 41 -14.87 -24.49 -4.56
CA ASP A 41 -15.02 -23.95 -5.91
C ASP A 41 -14.87 -22.41 -5.89
N GLU A 42 -15.46 -21.76 -4.90
CA GLU A 42 -15.32 -20.33 -4.63
C GLU A 42 -13.87 -19.96 -4.32
N ILE A 43 -13.17 -20.76 -3.51
CA ILE A 43 -11.75 -20.57 -3.20
C ILE A 43 -10.90 -20.66 -4.47
N GLU A 44 -11.10 -21.69 -5.30
CA GLU A 44 -10.32 -21.85 -6.53
C GLU A 44 -10.55 -20.67 -7.49
N LYS A 45 -11.82 -20.29 -7.68
CA LYS A 45 -12.19 -19.16 -8.54
C LYS A 45 -11.59 -17.85 -8.01
N HIS A 46 -11.69 -17.59 -6.70
CA HIS A 46 -11.14 -16.38 -6.10
C HIS A 46 -9.62 -16.35 -6.19
N ALA A 47 -8.93 -17.48 -5.94
CA ALA A 47 -7.47 -17.57 -6.05
C ALA A 47 -6.99 -17.22 -7.47
N LYS A 48 -7.66 -17.76 -8.50
CA LYS A 48 -7.37 -17.41 -9.90
C LYS A 48 -7.57 -15.92 -10.17
N GLY A 49 -8.67 -15.35 -9.67
CA GLY A 49 -8.96 -13.92 -9.79
C GLY A 49 -7.93 -13.03 -9.08
N CYS A 50 -7.50 -13.40 -7.87
CA CYS A 50 -6.46 -12.69 -7.12
C CYS A 50 -5.12 -12.70 -7.86
N LEU A 51 -4.69 -13.86 -8.38
CA LEU A 51 -3.45 -13.95 -9.14
C LEU A 51 -3.52 -13.20 -10.47
N TYR A 52 -4.69 -13.23 -11.14
CA TYR A 52 -4.92 -12.40 -12.32
C TYR A 52 -4.80 -10.89 -11.99
N ASN A 53 -5.43 -10.43 -10.90
CA ASN A 53 -5.30 -9.05 -10.44
C ASN A 53 -3.85 -8.67 -10.10
N PHE A 54 -3.11 -9.58 -9.46
CA PHE A 54 -1.67 -9.40 -9.20
C PHE A 54 -0.89 -9.22 -10.49
N ASP A 55 -1.07 -10.12 -11.46
CA ASP A 55 -0.36 -10.10 -12.74
C ASP A 55 -0.68 -8.83 -13.55
N LEU A 56 -1.90 -8.29 -13.44
CA LEU A 56 -2.27 -7.00 -14.02
C LEU A 56 -1.57 -5.82 -13.34
N ASN A 57 -1.53 -5.79 -12.02
CA ASN A 57 -0.85 -4.73 -11.27
C ASN A 57 0.66 -4.74 -11.56
N MET A 58 1.30 -5.91 -11.59
CA MET A 58 2.73 -6.01 -11.90
C MET A 58 3.05 -5.51 -13.32
N ARG A 59 2.27 -5.94 -14.33
CA ARG A 59 2.42 -5.42 -15.70
C ARG A 59 2.23 -3.91 -15.78
N TYR A 60 1.26 -3.38 -15.03
CA TYR A 60 1.07 -1.94 -14.94
C TYR A 60 2.29 -1.25 -14.34
N PHE A 61 2.81 -1.70 -13.20
CA PHE A 61 3.99 -1.14 -12.55
C PHE A 61 5.25 -1.21 -13.42
N GLU A 62 5.41 -2.30 -14.18
CA GLU A 62 6.50 -2.46 -15.16
C GLU A 62 6.40 -1.45 -16.31
N SER A 63 5.18 -1.10 -16.72
CA SER A 63 4.93 -0.12 -17.80
C SER A 63 5.26 1.33 -17.42
N LEU A 64 5.41 1.64 -16.13
CA LEU A 64 5.67 2.99 -15.66
C LEU A 64 7.16 3.36 -15.84
N SER A 65 7.40 4.53 -16.44
CA SER A 65 8.75 5.11 -16.55
C SER A 65 9.30 5.51 -15.19
N ARG A 66 10.49 5.01 -14.86
CA ARG A 66 11.28 5.41 -13.69
C ARG A 66 11.48 6.93 -13.64
N ASP A 67 12.02 7.52 -14.70
CA ASP A 67 12.30 8.96 -14.73
C ASP A 67 11.04 9.82 -14.57
N ALA A 68 9.91 9.38 -15.14
CA ALA A 68 8.65 10.08 -14.99
C ALA A 68 8.10 9.97 -13.56
N PHE A 69 8.30 8.83 -12.89
CA PHE A 69 7.95 8.64 -11.49
C PHE A 69 8.83 9.50 -10.58
N ASP A 70 10.14 9.50 -10.78
CA ASP A 70 11.08 10.25 -9.95
C ASP A 70 10.84 11.76 -10.06
N ARG A 71 10.64 12.29 -11.28
CA ARG A 71 10.26 13.70 -11.49
C ARG A 71 8.92 14.04 -10.84
N TRP A 72 7.94 13.14 -10.91
CA TRP A 72 6.66 13.34 -10.27
C TRP A 72 6.80 13.39 -8.74
N LEU A 73 7.55 12.46 -8.15
CA LEU A 73 7.76 12.39 -6.71
C LEU A 73 8.53 13.61 -6.20
N GLU A 74 9.58 14.02 -6.91
CA GLU A 74 10.33 15.24 -6.60
C GLU A 74 9.42 16.47 -6.65
N GLY A 75 8.63 16.62 -7.72
CA GLY A 75 7.65 17.70 -7.85
C GLY A 75 6.62 17.68 -6.71
N TRP A 76 6.13 16.50 -6.33
CA TRP A 76 5.20 16.33 -5.23
C TRP A 76 5.81 16.73 -3.88
N LEU A 77 7.03 16.28 -3.57
CA LEU A 77 7.74 16.62 -2.33
C LEU A 77 8.10 18.11 -2.26
N ASN A 78 8.41 18.75 -3.38
CA ASN A 78 8.65 20.19 -3.44
C ASN A 78 7.40 21.02 -3.12
N LEU A 79 6.21 20.52 -3.49
CA LEU A 79 4.94 21.14 -3.13
C LEU A 79 4.56 20.90 -1.66
N HIS A 80 4.98 19.77 -1.09
CA HIS A 80 4.71 19.38 0.31
C HIS A 80 6.02 19.35 1.10
N ASN A 81 6.65 20.52 1.21
CA ASN A 81 8.00 20.70 1.78
C ASN A 81 8.13 20.39 3.28
N SER A 82 7.02 20.08 3.95
CA SER A 82 6.99 19.60 5.34
C SER A 82 7.48 18.15 5.47
N PHE A 83 7.48 17.39 4.38
CA PHE A 83 7.95 16.01 4.36
C PHE A 83 9.48 15.93 4.33
N SER A 84 10.03 15.13 5.24
CA SER A 84 11.47 14.86 5.32
C SER A 84 11.75 13.36 5.19
N GLU A 85 12.77 13.01 4.42
CA GLU A 85 13.20 11.62 4.27
C GLU A 85 13.86 11.12 5.56
N ILE A 86 13.60 9.86 5.92
CA ILE A 86 14.19 9.21 7.08
C ILE A 86 14.83 7.88 6.71
N ASP A 87 15.87 7.50 7.44
CA ASP A 87 16.56 6.21 7.33
C ASP A 87 16.34 5.31 8.57
N ASP A 88 15.62 5.82 9.57
CA ASP A 88 15.36 5.14 10.83
C ASP A 88 13.96 5.48 11.39
N ILE A 89 13.08 4.48 11.48
CA ILE A 89 11.73 4.67 12.02
C ILE A 89 11.67 4.61 13.57
N ARG A 90 12.76 4.21 14.25
CA ARG A 90 12.76 4.00 15.71
C ARG A 90 12.43 5.26 16.52
N PRO A 91 12.94 6.47 16.17
CA PRO A 91 12.61 7.70 16.90
C PRO A 91 11.12 8.05 16.87
N TYR A 92 10.39 7.58 15.85
CA TYR A 92 9.00 7.93 15.59
C TYR A 92 7.99 7.00 16.29
N LYS A 93 8.41 6.35 17.39
CA LYS A 93 7.53 5.54 18.23
C LYS A 93 6.60 6.45 19.04
N GLY A 94 5.29 6.33 18.81
CA GLY A 94 4.30 7.17 19.50
C GLY A 94 4.28 8.61 19.01
N VAL A 95 4.99 8.90 17.92
CA VAL A 95 4.95 10.18 17.21
C VAL A 95 3.80 10.12 16.20
N GLN A 96 3.02 11.19 16.15
CA GLN A 96 1.91 11.36 15.23
C GLN A 96 2.31 12.16 13.99
N GLY A 97 1.53 12.02 12.93
CA GLY A 97 1.73 12.74 11.69
C GLY A 97 1.46 11.87 10.48
N GLU A 98 1.87 12.38 9.33
CA GLU A 98 1.71 11.75 8.03
C GLU A 98 3.01 11.05 7.62
N TYR A 99 2.86 10.01 6.81
CA TYR A 99 3.97 9.24 6.27
C TYR A 99 3.69 8.84 4.82
N ILE A 100 4.78 8.76 4.08
CA ILE A 100 4.86 8.29 2.72
C ILE A 100 5.78 7.09 2.71
N MET A 101 5.30 5.97 2.18
CA MET A 101 6.09 4.80 1.87
C MET A 101 6.27 4.75 0.36
N VAL A 102 7.51 4.85 -0.10
CA VAL A 102 7.85 4.72 -1.52
C VAL A 102 8.25 3.29 -1.82
N LEU A 103 7.67 2.74 -2.88
CA LEU A 103 7.94 1.40 -3.36
C LEU A 103 8.58 1.49 -4.74
N ASP A 104 9.89 1.76 -4.76
CA ASP A 104 10.58 2.18 -5.98
C ASP A 104 10.41 1.20 -7.12
N GLU A 105 10.63 -0.09 -6.91
CA GLU A 105 10.51 -1.12 -7.96
C GLU A 105 9.14 -1.10 -8.67
N TYR A 106 8.11 -0.71 -7.94
CA TYR A 106 6.73 -0.65 -8.40
C TYR A 106 6.33 0.75 -8.91
N LYS A 107 7.17 1.77 -8.70
CA LYS A 107 6.90 3.18 -9.04
C LYS A 107 5.58 3.64 -8.43
N GLN A 108 5.36 3.25 -7.17
CA GLN A 108 4.16 3.60 -6.43
C GLN A 108 4.52 4.22 -5.08
N VAL A 109 3.60 5.03 -4.58
CA VAL A 109 3.63 5.67 -3.29
C VAL A 109 2.37 5.29 -2.52
N TYR A 110 2.53 4.97 -1.24
CA TYR A 110 1.43 4.85 -0.29
C TYR A 110 1.55 5.94 0.76
N CYS A 111 0.44 6.63 1.02
CA CYS A 111 0.37 7.66 2.04
C CYS A 111 -0.55 7.26 3.18
N GLY A 112 -0.29 7.78 4.38
CA GLY A 112 -1.25 7.71 5.46
C GLY A 112 -0.92 8.64 6.61
N CYS A 113 -1.84 8.75 7.55
CA CYS A 113 -1.77 9.54 8.76
C CYS A 113 -2.00 8.62 9.97
N THR A 114 -1.33 8.92 11.09
CA THR A 114 -1.46 8.10 12.29
C THR A 114 -0.99 8.81 13.55
N ASN A 115 -1.45 8.32 14.69
CA ASN A 115 -1.00 8.73 16.02
C ASN A 115 0.29 7.98 16.46
N ASN A 116 0.80 7.06 15.63
CA ASN A 116 2.02 6.31 15.92
C ASN A 116 2.66 5.78 14.62
N ILE A 117 3.50 6.62 14.00
CA ILE A 117 4.14 6.38 12.70
C ILE A 117 4.84 5.03 12.67
N LYS A 118 5.76 4.79 13.62
CA LYS A 118 6.51 3.52 13.68
C LYS A 118 5.59 2.31 13.70
N ARG A 119 4.60 2.30 14.61
CA ARG A 119 3.69 1.16 14.77
C ARG A 119 2.87 0.94 13.51
N ARG A 120 2.42 2.00 12.84
CA ARG A 120 1.58 1.89 11.65
C ARG A 120 2.34 1.32 10.46
N ILE A 121 3.53 1.84 10.18
CA ILE A 121 4.40 1.32 9.11
C ILE A 121 4.79 -0.14 9.38
N GLU A 122 5.18 -0.47 10.61
CA GLU A 122 5.47 -1.87 10.97
C GLU A 122 4.24 -2.77 10.85
N THR A 123 3.04 -2.25 11.07
CA THR A 123 1.80 -3.01 10.85
C THR A 123 1.65 -3.35 9.37
N HIS A 124 1.82 -2.37 8.47
CA HIS A 124 1.76 -2.60 7.03
C HIS A 124 2.76 -3.68 6.59
N TRP A 125 4.02 -3.57 7.02
CA TRP A 125 5.06 -4.55 6.67
C TRP A 125 4.83 -5.97 7.16
N ASN A 126 4.09 -6.15 8.24
CA ASN A 126 3.95 -7.45 8.90
C ASN A 126 2.57 -8.07 8.74
N LYS A 127 1.58 -7.30 8.29
CA LYS A 127 0.22 -7.79 8.17
C LYS A 127 0.16 -8.91 7.14
N LYS A 128 -0.65 -9.91 7.46
CA LYS A 128 -1.04 -10.95 6.52
C LYS A 128 -2.37 -10.55 5.93
N MET A 129 -2.42 -10.35 4.63
CA MET A 129 -3.66 -9.98 3.98
C MET A 129 -4.63 -11.16 3.99
N PRO A 130 -5.86 -10.97 4.53
CA PRO A 130 -6.90 -11.98 4.41
C PRO A 130 -7.20 -12.22 2.92
N PHE A 131 -7.33 -13.51 2.57
CA PHE A 131 -7.55 -14.00 1.22
C PHE A 131 -8.74 -13.32 0.55
N ASP A 132 -9.88 -13.28 1.26
CA ASP A 132 -11.13 -12.61 0.89
C ASP A 132 -11.03 -11.08 0.75
N ARG A 133 -9.89 -10.48 1.09
CA ARG A 133 -9.65 -9.02 1.02
C ARG A 133 -8.51 -8.62 0.09
N LEU A 134 -7.87 -9.60 -0.56
CA LEU A 134 -6.80 -9.35 -1.53
C LEU A 134 -7.29 -8.42 -2.65
N VAL A 135 -8.54 -8.58 -3.07
CA VAL A 135 -9.21 -7.79 -4.11
C VAL A 135 -10.27 -6.89 -3.48
N PHE A 136 -10.41 -5.66 -3.99
CA PHE A 136 -11.46 -4.72 -3.61
C PHE A 136 -12.22 -4.28 -4.85
N GLY A 137 -13.51 -4.60 -4.92
CA GLY A 137 -14.28 -4.45 -6.16
C GLY A 137 -13.97 -5.59 -7.14
N SER A 138 -13.58 -5.26 -8.37
CA SER A 138 -13.29 -6.26 -9.41
C SER A 138 -11.81 -6.60 -9.53
N TYR A 139 -11.51 -7.77 -10.12
CA TYR A 139 -10.14 -8.24 -10.35
C TYR A 139 -9.38 -7.38 -11.37
N GLU A 140 -10.09 -6.69 -12.25
CA GLU A 140 -9.51 -5.82 -13.28
C GLU A 140 -9.12 -4.46 -12.72
N TYR A 141 -9.81 -3.95 -11.71
CA TYR A 141 -9.63 -2.56 -11.26
C TYR A 141 -9.05 -2.43 -9.85
N SER A 142 -8.99 -3.52 -9.07
CA SER A 142 -8.43 -3.49 -7.73
C SER A 142 -6.92 -3.17 -7.76
N LYS A 143 -6.49 -2.16 -7.00
CA LYS A 143 -5.07 -1.98 -6.67
C LYS A 143 -4.64 -3.02 -5.64
N LEU A 144 -3.35 -3.40 -5.64
CA LEU A 144 -2.80 -4.19 -4.55
C LEU A 144 -2.84 -3.40 -3.24
N SER A 145 -3.10 -4.10 -2.12
CA SER A 145 -3.05 -3.46 -0.80
C SER A 145 -1.61 -3.18 -0.41
N ILE A 146 -1.34 -2.04 0.24
CA ILE A 146 -0.04 -1.80 0.89
C ILE A 146 0.34 -2.93 1.86
N ASP A 147 -0.66 -3.55 2.49
CA ASP A 147 -0.48 -4.68 3.41
C ASP A 147 -0.07 -5.98 2.69
N SER A 148 -0.19 -6.05 1.36
CA SER A 148 0.34 -7.16 0.57
C SER A 148 1.86 -7.01 0.35
N PHE A 149 2.37 -5.78 0.32
CA PHE A 149 3.78 -5.52 0.15
C PHE A 149 4.55 -5.88 1.42
N ARG A 150 5.80 -6.27 1.21
CA ARG A 150 6.69 -6.71 2.27
C ARG A 150 7.62 -5.59 2.67
N ARG A 151 8.32 -5.84 3.77
CA ARG A 151 9.16 -4.84 4.41
C ARG A 151 10.18 -4.21 3.46
N LEU A 152 10.85 -5.00 2.61
CA LEU A 152 11.88 -4.47 1.70
C LEU A 152 11.34 -3.91 0.40
N ASP A 153 10.04 -4.05 0.14
CA ASP A 153 9.43 -3.35 -0.99
C ASP A 153 9.32 -1.85 -0.71
N THR A 154 9.38 -1.43 0.56
CA THR A 154 9.54 -0.02 0.94
C THR A 154 11.01 0.36 0.85
N THR A 155 11.33 1.30 -0.03
CA THR A 155 12.72 1.70 -0.31
C THR A 155 13.04 3.08 0.26
N ARG A 156 12.04 3.96 0.37
CA ARG A 156 12.15 5.29 0.99
C ARG A 156 10.96 5.58 1.88
N ILE A 157 11.16 6.37 2.92
CA ILE A 157 10.09 6.85 3.81
C ILE A 157 10.25 8.35 4.00
N PHE A 158 9.17 9.10 3.81
CA PHE A 158 9.11 10.52 4.12
C PHE A 158 8.05 10.76 5.19
N LEU A 159 8.33 11.66 6.13
CA LEU A 159 7.44 11.98 7.24
C LEU A 159 7.16 13.48 7.32
N ASN A 160 5.90 13.83 7.57
CA ASN A 160 5.48 15.14 8.05
C ASN A 160 4.96 14.95 9.48
N VAL A 161 5.79 15.32 10.46
CA VAL A 161 5.53 15.06 11.88
C VAL A 161 4.67 16.18 12.46
N ASP A 162 3.54 15.81 13.07
CA ASP A 162 2.80 16.77 13.87
C ASP A 162 3.38 16.83 15.29
N HIS A 163 3.94 17.99 15.63
CA HIS A 163 4.54 18.29 16.92
C HIS A 163 3.52 18.74 17.99
N SER A 164 2.23 18.80 17.64
CA SER A 164 1.19 19.10 18.61
C SER A 164 1.14 18.03 19.72
N LYS A 165 0.84 18.46 20.95
CA LYS A 165 0.71 17.55 22.10
C LYS A 165 -0.68 16.91 22.17
N ARG A 166 -1.60 17.28 21.28
CA ARG A 166 -2.96 16.77 21.22
C ARG A 166 -2.98 15.60 20.24
N LYS A 167 -3.66 14.52 20.61
CA LYS A 167 -3.94 13.47 19.62
C LYS A 167 -4.94 13.98 18.60
N THR A 168 -4.59 13.85 17.34
CA THR A 168 -5.53 14.02 16.23
C THR A 168 -6.54 12.88 16.29
N ASP A 169 -7.82 13.20 16.22
CA ASP A 169 -8.88 12.18 16.19
C ASP A 169 -8.99 11.56 14.78
N SER A 170 -9.83 10.53 14.64
CA SER A 170 -9.93 9.79 13.37
C SER A 170 -10.50 10.63 12.23
N ASP A 171 -11.37 11.59 12.53
CA ASP A 171 -12.10 12.36 11.53
C ASP A 171 -11.19 13.48 11.01
N GLU A 172 -10.43 14.11 11.90
CA GLU A 172 -9.37 15.05 11.53
C GLU A 172 -8.27 14.35 10.69
N MET A 173 -7.84 13.13 11.07
CA MET A 173 -6.87 12.37 10.26
C MET A 173 -7.40 12.04 8.87
N TYR A 174 -8.68 11.70 8.78
CA TYR A 174 -9.35 11.40 7.51
C TYR A 174 -9.35 12.64 6.59
N GLU A 175 -9.72 13.80 7.12
CA GLU A 175 -9.72 15.03 6.31
C GLU A 175 -8.29 15.47 5.93
N MET A 176 -7.30 15.32 6.83
CA MET A 176 -5.88 15.56 6.48
C MET A 176 -5.42 14.67 5.32
N GLU A 177 -5.66 13.35 5.41
CA GLU A 177 -5.31 12.44 4.31
C GLU A 177 -6.06 12.79 3.02
N LYS A 178 -7.34 13.16 3.11
CA LYS A 178 -8.15 13.48 1.94
C LYS A 178 -7.70 14.78 1.27
N GLU A 179 -7.44 15.85 2.02
CA GLU A 179 -7.02 17.14 1.46
C GLU A 179 -5.65 17.05 0.79
N GLU A 180 -4.69 16.40 1.46
CA GLU A 180 -3.32 16.26 0.98
C GLU A 180 -3.27 15.36 -0.26
N PHE A 181 -4.04 14.27 -0.27
CA PHE A 181 -3.90 13.23 -1.29
C PHE A 181 -4.95 13.26 -2.40
N ALA A 182 -6.06 14.00 -2.28
CA ALA A 182 -7.04 14.17 -3.36
C ALA A 182 -6.48 14.92 -4.58
N ARG A 183 -5.35 15.61 -4.43
CA ARG A 183 -4.69 16.37 -5.51
C ARG A 183 -3.59 15.59 -6.24
N THR A 184 -3.42 14.32 -5.91
CA THR A 184 -2.31 13.50 -6.42
C THR A 184 -2.68 12.76 -7.70
N ASP A 185 -1.70 12.59 -8.58
CA ASP A 185 -1.87 11.80 -9.79
C ASP A 185 -2.11 10.34 -9.39
N ASP A 186 -3.32 9.84 -9.66
CA ASP A 186 -3.74 8.49 -9.32
C ASP A 186 -2.80 7.44 -9.92
N LYS A 187 -2.04 7.75 -10.98
CA LYS A 187 -1.06 6.88 -11.63
C LYS A 187 -0.02 6.29 -10.65
N TYR A 188 0.51 7.11 -9.74
CA TYR A 188 1.60 6.70 -8.85
C TYR A 188 1.14 6.37 -7.43
N MET A 189 -0.17 6.47 -7.15
CA MET A 189 -0.73 6.25 -5.82
C MET A 189 -1.27 4.84 -5.63
N LEU A 190 -0.88 4.20 -4.53
CA LEU A 190 -1.26 2.83 -4.16
C LEU A 190 -2.48 2.77 -3.21
N ASN A 191 -2.86 3.89 -2.59
CA ASN A 191 -4.03 3.95 -1.72
C ASN A 191 -5.28 3.37 -2.44
N ARG A 192 -5.89 2.35 -1.83
CA ARG A 192 -7.02 1.57 -2.39
C ARG A 192 -8.39 2.15 -2.09
N THR A 193 -8.54 2.66 -0.89
CA THR A 193 -9.77 3.28 -0.39
C THR A 193 -9.45 4.73 -0.12
N GLY A 194 -10.44 5.61 -0.23
CA GLY A 194 -10.39 6.95 0.35
C GLY A 194 -10.12 6.84 1.85
N PHE A 195 -8.84 6.80 2.21
CA PHE A 195 -8.25 7.44 3.37
C PHE A 195 -8.93 7.24 4.74
N GLY A 196 -9.41 6.03 5.05
CA GLY A 196 -9.82 5.67 6.42
C GLY A 196 -11.25 5.18 6.61
N LEU A 197 -12.08 5.11 5.57
CA LEU A 197 -13.44 4.56 5.71
C LEU A 197 -13.42 3.05 5.99
N ARG A 198 -13.87 2.68 7.20
CA ARG A 198 -14.43 1.36 7.50
C ARG A 198 -15.75 1.24 6.73
N GLY A 199 -15.67 0.71 5.51
CA GLY A 199 -16.84 0.39 4.71
C GLY A 199 -17.47 1.62 4.05
N TYR A 200 -17.96 1.39 2.84
CA TYR A 200 -18.62 2.33 1.94
C TYR A 200 -17.72 3.30 1.17
N GLU A 201 -17.56 2.92 -0.11
CA GLU A 201 -17.56 3.80 -1.28
C GLU A 201 -16.77 5.11 -1.18
N VAL A 202 -15.46 4.99 -1.35
CA VAL A 202 -14.78 5.88 -2.29
C VAL A 202 -14.21 4.98 -3.36
N SER A 203 -15.03 4.73 -4.38
CA SER A 203 -14.52 4.36 -5.69
C SER A 203 -13.64 5.50 -6.14
N ILE A 204 -12.32 5.37 -5.93
CA ILE A 204 -11.40 6.02 -6.87
C ILE A 204 -11.84 5.44 -8.22
N ALA A 205 -12.36 6.31 -9.09
CA ALA A 205 -12.90 5.93 -10.40
C ALA A 205 -12.01 4.86 -11.03
N PRO A 206 -12.56 3.84 -11.73
CA PRO A 206 -11.77 2.77 -12.33
C PRO A 206 -10.60 3.43 -13.03
N SER A 207 -9.42 3.23 -12.44
CA SER A 207 -8.25 4.01 -12.80
C SER A 207 -8.11 3.93 -14.32
N ASN A 208 -7.88 5.06 -15.01
CA ASN A 208 -7.68 5.10 -16.46
C ASN A 208 -6.54 4.15 -16.94
N ARG A 209 -5.88 3.44 -16.02
CA ARG A 209 -4.82 2.44 -16.17
C ARG A 209 -5.13 1.32 -17.17
N MET A 210 -6.38 0.90 -17.39
CA MET A 210 -6.68 -0.26 -18.26
C MET A 210 -7.43 0.03 -19.56
N GLN A 211 -7.90 1.27 -19.80
CA GLN A 211 -8.46 1.61 -21.12
C GLN A 211 -7.37 1.68 -22.22
N GLY A 212 -6.10 1.82 -21.84
CA GLY A 212 -4.97 1.86 -22.78
C GLY A 212 -4.38 0.50 -23.18
N LEU A 213 -4.86 -0.61 -22.63
CA LEU A 213 -4.40 -1.97 -22.98
C LEU A 213 -5.38 -2.72 -23.90
N GLY A 214 -6.49 -2.08 -24.28
CA GLY A 214 -7.45 -2.60 -25.23
C GLY A 214 -7.31 -1.89 -26.58
N HIS A 215 -6.53 -2.47 -27.49
CA HIS A 215 -6.71 -2.52 -28.96
C HIS A 215 -5.36 -2.83 -29.61
N ASN A 216 -5.06 -4.12 -29.75
CA ASN A 216 -4.25 -4.67 -30.82
C ASN A 216 -4.56 -6.17 -30.89
N ASN A 217 -5.65 -6.48 -31.59
CA ASN A 217 -5.85 -7.70 -32.37
C ASN A 217 -6.89 -7.38 -33.45
#